data_AF-A0A969I1G6-F1
#
_entry.id   AF-A0A969I1G6-F1
#
_cell.length_a   1.000
_cell.length_b   1.000
_cell.length_c   1.000
_cell.angle_alpha   90.00
_cell.angle_beta   90.00
_cell.angle_gamma   90.00
#
_symmetry.space_group_name_H-M   'P 1'
#
loop_
_entity.id
_entity.type
_entity.pdbx_description
1 polymer ?
#
loop_
_entity_poly.entity_id
_entity_poly.type
_entity_poly.pdbx_seq_one_letter_code
_entity_poly.pdbx_strand_id
1 'polypeptide(L)'
;MSKKTTKQLEVKKATQPTRGAYETRIQEFYKLLLEGKSRPELIEYAGKKWGIKRAATDQIIQSASKMIRADIEASREQEFASILKQQKDLYERILEDRPTSKEGQGLPNYGAARQVLMDRAKLMGLEKQKVVHSFQESDDEFSGMSDTELDRELSG
;
A
#
# COMPACT_ATOMS: atom_id res chain seq x y z
N MET A 1 7.10 55.63 54.36
CA MET A 1 6.92 54.24 53.89
C MET A 1 6.48 54.28 52.43
N SER A 2 7.35 53.92 51.49
CA SER A 2 7.11 54.03 50.04
C SER A 2 6.49 52.73 49.52
N LYS A 3 5.23 52.78 49.07
CA LYS A 3 4.52 51.63 48.48
C LYS A 3 4.99 51.45 47.04
N LYS A 4 5.90 50.50 46.81
CA LYS A 4 6.25 50.03 45.47
C LYS A 4 5.03 49.37 44.84
N THR A 5 4.46 50.01 43.83
CA THR A 5 3.35 49.46 43.03
C THR A 5 3.96 48.56 41.96
N THR A 6 3.92 47.26 42.19
CA THR A 6 4.33 46.25 41.20
C THR A 6 3.29 46.20 40.09
N LYS A 7 3.58 46.82 38.95
CA LYS A 7 2.80 46.66 37.71
C LYS A 7 2.89 45.19 37.26
N GLN A 8 1.81 44.44 37.45
CA GLN A 8 1.67 43.11 36.85
C GLN A 8 1.51 43.30 35.34
N LEU A 9 2.43 42.71 34.56
CA LEU A 9 2.33 42.65 33.10
C LEU A 9 1.20 41.69 32.75
N GLU A 10 0.11 42.22 32.17
CA GLU A 10 -0.99 41.42 31.64
C GLU A 10 -0.48 40.50 30.53
N VAL A 11 -0.39 39.20 30.84
CA VAL A 11 -0.15 38.17 29.84
C VAL A 11 -1.40 38.09 28.97
N LYS A 12 -1.35 38.70 27.78
CA LYS A 12 -2.42 38.55 26.77
C LYS A 12 -2.69 37.07 26.54
N LYS A 13 -3.88 36.63 26.93
CA LYS A 13 -4.37 35.25 26.73
C LYS A 13 -4.33 34.97 25.23
N ALA A 14 -3.52 33.99 24.81
CA ALA A 14 -3.43 33.61 23.41
C ALA A 14 -4.82 33.20 22.91
N THR A 15 -5.35 33.95 21.94
CA THR A 15 -6.64 33.67 21.32
C THR A 15 -6.58 32.29 20.65
N GLN A 16 -7.57 31.45 20.91
CA GLN A 16 -7.68 30.14 20.25
C GLN A 16 -7.71 30.35 18.73
N PRO A 17 -6.97 29.54 17.94
CA PRO A 17 -7.00 29.67 16.50
C PRO A 17 -8.41 29.45 15.98
N THR A 18 -8.79 30.21 14.94
CA THR A 18 -10.02 29.94 14.20
C THR A 18 -9.95 28.53 13.61
N ARG A 19 -11.11 27.89 13.44
CA ARG A 19 -11.18 26.52 12.91
C ARG A 19 -10.41 26.35 11.59
N GLY A 20 -10.55 27.33 10.67
CA GLY A 20 -9.79 27.32 9.41
C GLY A 20 -8.28 27.41 9.61
N ALA A 21 -7.79 28.21 10.56
CA ALA A 21 -6.36 28.26 10.85
C ALA A 21 -5.84 26.94 11.43
N TYR A 22 -6.66 26.23 12.21
CA TYR A 22 -6.32 24.92 12.73
C TYR A 22 -6.25 23.86 11.62
N GLU A 23 -7.22 23.85 10.70
CA GLU A 23 -7.24 22.96 9.53
C GLU A 23 -6.01 23.19 8.63
N THR A 24 -5.63 24.44 8.36
CA THR A 24 -4.40 24.76 7.61
C THR A 24 -3.15 24.19 8.28
N ARG A 25 -3.06 24.24 9.62
CA ARG A 25 -1.93 23.68 10.36
C ARG A 25 -1.87 22.16 10.25
N ILE A 26 -3.03 21.48 10.28
CA ILE A 26 -3.11 20.03 10.08
C ILE A 26 -2.63 19.66 8.68
N GLN A 27 -3.10 20.35 7.64
CA GLN A 27 -2.68 20.12 6.26
C GLN A 27 -1.18 20.31 6.06
N GLU A 28 -0.60 21.28 6.75
CA GLU A 28 0.84 21.49 6.70
C GLU A 28 1.60 20.36 7.41
N PHE A 29 1.14 19.93 8.59
CA PHE A 29 1.74 18.80 9.32
C PHE A 29 1.58 17.48 8.57
N TYR A 30 0.48 17.30 7.85
CA TYR A 30 0.27 16.18 6.95
C TYR A 30 1.40 16.08 5.93
N LYS A 31 1.75 17.18 5.24
CA LYS A 31 2.84 17.20 4.27
C LYS A 31 4.19 16.90 4.92
N LEU A 32 4.49 17.55 6.05
CA LEU A 32 5.76 17.34 6.76
C LEU A 32 5.91 15.89 7.26
N LEU A 33 4.82 15.24 7.66
CA LEU A 33 4.83 13.83 8.04
C LEU A 33 5.10 12.92 6.84
N LEU A 34 4.52 13.21 5.67
CA LEU A 34 4.82 12.48 4.43
C LEU A 34 6.28 12.68 3.97
N GLU A 35 6.88 13.83 4.27
CA GLU A 35 8.31 14.10 4.05
C GLU A 35 9.22 13.41 5.09
N GLY A 36 8.65 12.67 6.04
CA GLY A 36 9.42 11.94 7.05
C GLY A 36 9.93 12.79 8.22
N LYS A 37 9.36 13.98 8.46
CA LYS A 37 9.75 14.82 9.60
C LYS A 37 9.40 14.15 10.92
N SER A 38 10.38 14.15 11.82
CA SER A 38 10.26 13.58 13.16
C SER A 38 9.47 14.49 14.10
N ARG A 39 8.90 13.90 15.15
CA ARG A 39 8.13 14.65 16.16
C ARG A 39 8.92 15.81 16.81
N PRO A 40 10.21 15.69 17.19
CA PRO A 40 10.98 16.81 17.71
C PRO A 40 11.06 17.98 16.71
N GLU A 41 11.31 17.70 15.43
CA GLU A 41 11.38 18.73 14.39
C GLU A 41 10.04 19.45 14.22
N LEU A 42 8.93 18.70 14.27
CA LEU A 42 7.58 19.27 14.18
C LEU A 42 7.24 20.17 15.39
N ILE A 43 7.70 19.80 16.59
CA ILE A 43 7.53 20.62 17.79
C ILE A 43 8.30 21.93 17.68
N GLU A 44 9.55 21.85 17.25
CA GLU A 44 10.39 23.03 17.03
C GLU A 44 9.78 23.94 15.93
N TYR A 45 9.34 23.34 14.83
CA TYR A 45 8.67 24.03 13.73
C TYR A 45 7.42 24.79 14.18
N ALA A 46 6.53 24.11 14.90
CA ALA A 46 5.31 24.70 15.43
C ALA A 46 5.60 25.82 16.45
N GLY A 47 6.61 25.65 17.29
CA GLY A 47 7.06 26.66 18.23
C GLY A 47 7.58 27.92 17.51
N LYS A 48 8.43 27.74 16.50
CA LYS A 48 9.00 28.84 15.70
C LYS A 48 7.94 29.57 14.86
N LYS A 49 7.05 28.83 14.20
CA LYS A 49 6.10 29.40 13.23
C LYS A 49 4.85 29.98 13.86
N TRP A 50 4.31 29.33 14.90
CA TRP A 50 3.01 29.69 15.48
C TRP A 50 3.06 29.97 16.98
N GLY A 51 4.21 29.81 17.63
CA GLY A 51 4.34 30.01 19.08
C GLY A 51 3.50 29.04 19.91
N ILE A 52 3.15 27.87 19.36
CA ILE A 52 2.28 26.90 20.05
C ILE A 52 3.10 25.95 20.93
N LYS A 53 2.48 25.53 22.04
CA LYS A 53 3.07 24.61 23.01
C LYS A 53 3.03 23.17 22.49
N ARG A 54 3.96 22.35 22.98
CA ARG A 54 4.09 20.91 22.66
C ARG A 54 2.78 20.15 22.67
N ALA A 55 1.93 20.33 23.69
CA ALA A 55 0.65 19.64 23.79
C ALA A 55 -0.32 19.98 22.64
N ALA A 56 -0.35 21.25 22.21
CA ALA A 56 -1.16 21.65 21.05
C ALA A 56 -0.58 21.12 19.75
N THR A 57 0.76 21.08 19.62
CA THR A 57 1.43 20.46 18.48
C THR A 57 1.11 18.97 18.37
N ASP A 58 1.12 18.25 19.49
CA ASP A 58 0.80 16.82 19.53
C ASP A 58 -0.61 16.52 19.01
N GLN A 59 -1.59 17.37 19.33
CA GLN A 59 -2.96 17.24 18.81
C GLN A 59 -3.02 17.42 17.29
N ILE A 60 -2.23 18.35 16.74
CA ILE A 60 -2.14 18.57 15.29
C ILE A 60 -1.48 17.35 14.62
N ILE A 61 -0.39 16.83 15.19
CA ILE A 61 0.29 15.60 14.71
C ILE A 61 -0.68 14.41 14.68
N GLN A 62 -1.46 14.24 15.75
CA GLN A 62 -2.44 13.15 15.84
C GLN A 62 -3.52 13.28 14.76
N SER A 63 -4.01 14.50 14.54
CA SER A 63 -5.04 14.78 13.52
C SER A 63 -4.51 14.54 12.11
N ALA A 64 -3.29 15.00 11.81
CA ALA A 64 -2.62 14.77 10.53
C ALA A 64 -2.36 13.27 10.30
N SER A 65 -1.87 12.56 11.32
CA SER A 65 -1.68 11.10 11.27
C SER A 65 -2.99 10.35 11.00
N LYS A 66 -4.11 10.81 11.56
CA LYS A 66 -5.43 10.21 11.30
C LYS A 66 -5.85 10.39 9.84
N MET A 67 -5.59 11.56 9.26
CA MET A 67 -5.85 11.82 7.84
C MET A 67 -5.02 10.90 6.94
N ILE A 68 -3.71 10.77 7.21
CA ILE A 68 -2.83 9.87 6.45
C ILE A 68 -3.38 8.44 6.45
N ARG A 69 -3.83 7.93 7.61
CA ARG A 69 -4.42 6.59 7.70
C ARG A 69 -5.71 6.46 6.90
N ALA A 70 -6.56 7.49 6.92
CA ALA A 70 -7.79 7.50 6.14
C ALA A 70 -7.51 7.51 4.63
N ASP A 71 -6.52 8.27 4.20
CA ASP A 71 -6.11 8.32 2.79
C ASP A 71 -5.55 6.98 2.33
N ILE A 72 -4.69 6.35 3.14
CA ILE A 72 -4.15 5.00 2.87
C ILE A 72 -5.28 3.98 2.76
N GLU A 73 -6.26 4.00 3.67
CA GLU A 73 -7.38 3.06 3.60
C GLU A 73 -8.24 3.32 2.36
N ALA A 74 -8.46 4.59 2.00
CA ALA A 74 -9.22 4.95 0.80
C ALA A 74 -8.50 4.56 -0.51
N SER A 75 -7.17 4.63 -0.54
CA SER A 75 -6.38 4.24 -1.73
C SER A 75 -6.09 2.75 -1.80
N ARG A 76 -6.24 2.01 -0.69
CA ARG A 76 -5.85 0.61 -0.56
C ARG A 76 -6.40 -0.29 -1.67
N GLU A 77 -7.69 -0.22 -1.94
CA GLU A 77 -8.32 -1.06 -2.97
C GLU A 77 -7.84 -0.70 -4.38
N GLN A 78 -7.67 0.59 -4.65
CA GLN A 78 -7.18 1.09 -5.92
C GLN A 78 -5.72 0.68 -6.15
N GLU A 79 -4.87 0.81 -5.13
CA GLU A 79 -3.47 0.36 -5.17
C GLU A 79 -3.40 -1.15 -5.37
N PHE A 80 -4.22 -1.92 -4.66
CA PHE A 80 -4.30 -3.37 -4.82
C PHE A 80 -4.70 -3.76 -6.25
N ALA A 81 -5.74 -3.12 -6.81
CA ALA A 81 -6.16 -3.34 -8.19
C ALA A 81 -5.04 -2.97 -9.19
N SER A 82 -4.30 -1.89 -8.94
CA SER A 82 -3.15 -1.50 -9.76
C SER A 82 -2.04 -2.55 -9.73
N ILE A 83 -1.71 -3.11 -8.57
CA ILE A 83 -0.71 -4.18 -8.45
C ILE A 83 -1.16 -5.42 -9.22
N LEU A 84 -2.44 -5.82 -9.10
CA LEU A 84 -2.98 -6.96 -9.84
C LEU A 84 -2.90 -6.76 -11.35
N LYS A 85 -3.18 -5.54 -11.82
CA LYS A 85 -3.02 -5.19 -13.24
C LYS A 85 -1.57 -5.29 -13.69
N GLN A 86 -0.62 -4.73 -12.93
CA GLN A 86 0.81 -4.82 -13.23
C GLN A 86 1.30 -6.27 -13.31
N GLN A 87 0.82 -7.15 -12.42
CA GLN A 87 1.12 -8.59 -12.46
C GLN A 87 0.56 -9.26 -13.72
N LYS A 88 -0.67 -8.90 -14.14
CA LYS A 88 -1.26 -9.38 -15.39
C LYS A 88 -0.45 -8.92 -16.61
N ASP A 89 -0.11 -7.64 -16.69
CA ASP A 89 0.66 -7.08 -17.79
C ASP A 89 2.07 -7.73 -17.86
N LEU A 90 2.69 -8.02 -16.72
CA LEU A 90 3.96 -8.74 -16.65
C LEU A 90 3.84 -10.18 -17.16
N TYR A 91 2.77 -10.90 -16.78
CA TYR A 91 2.51 -12.24 -17.27
C TYR A 91 2.36 -12.27 -18.79
N GLU A 92 1.56 -11.36 -19.36
CA GLU A 92 1.37 -11.24 -20.80
C GLU A 92 2.70 -10.97 -21.53
N ARG A 93 3.51 -10.03 -21.01
CA ARG A 93 4.85 -9.76 -21.57
C ARG A 93 5.77 -10.98 -21.55
N ILE A 94 5.72 -11.81 -20.50
CA ILE A 94 6.54 -13.03 -20.45
C ILE A 94 6.08 -14.06 -21.48
N LEU A 95 4.77 -14.15 -21.76
CA LEU A 95 4.23 -15.03 -22.80
C LEU A 95 4.55 -14.54 -24.21
N GLU A 96 4.62 -13.22 -24.40
CA GLU A 96 5.01 -12.59 -25.66
C GLU A 96 6.51 -12.68 -25.91
N ASP A 97 7.33 -12.57 -24.85
CA ASP A 97 8.78 -12.68 -24.93
C ASP A 97 9.19 -14.12 -25.24
N ARG A 98 9.70 -14.30 -26.46
CA ARG A 98 10.22 -15.59 -26.95
C ARG A 98 11.74 -15.50 -26.99
N PRO A 99 12.46 -15.89 -25.91
CA PRO A 99 13.90 -15.97 -25.97
C PRO A 99 14.31 -16.96 -27.07
N THR A 100 15.10 -16.50 -28.03
CA THR A 100 15.62 -17.34 -29.10
C THR A 100 16.56 -18.38 -28.48
N SER A 101 16.12 -19.64 -28.40
CA SER A 101 16.99 -20.73 -27.97
C SER A 101 18.09 -20.94 -29.02
N LYS A 102 19.22 -21.56 -28.63
CA LYS A 102 20.29 -21.98 -29.55
C LYS A 102 19.82 -22.92 -30.66
N GLU A 103 18.60 -23.47 -30.55
CA GLU A 103 17.98 -24.42 -31.48
C GLU A 103 16.85 -23.80 -32.32
N GLY A 104 16.65 -22.48 -32.28
CA GLY A 104 15.77 -21.78 -33.22
C GLY A 104 14.26 -21.90 -32.95
N GLN A 105 13.84 -22.57 -31.87
CA GLN A 105 12.45 -22.53 -31.40
C GLN A 105 12.36 -21.63 -30.17
N GLY A 106 11.85 -20.41 -30.37
CA GLY A 106 11.60 -19.46 -29.28
C GLY A 106 10.33 -19.83 -28.53
N LEU A 107 10.48 -20.49 -27.39
CA LEU A 107 9.39 -20.74 -26.44
C LEU A 107 9.42 -19.68 -25.33
N PRO A 108 8.27 -19.18 -24.88
CA PRO A 108 8.18 -18.28 -23.74
C PRO A 108 8.78 -18.86 -22.46
N ASN A 109 9.24 -17.98 -21.56
CA ASN A 109 9.75 -18.41 -20.25
C ASN A 109 8.60 -18.79 -19.30
N TYR A 110 8.05 -19.99 -19.48
CA TYR A 110 6.93 -20.52 -18.68
C TYR A 110 7.25 -20.62 -17.18
N GLY A 111 8.53 -20.78 -16.81
CA GLY A 111 8.96 -20.75 -15.40
C GLY A 111 8.72 -19.39 -14.75
N ALA A 112 9.12 -18.31 -15.43
CA ALA A 112 8.85 -16.95 -14.98
C ALA A 112 7.35 -16.62 -14.97
N ALA A 113 6.60 -17.08 -15.99
CA ALA A 113 5.15 -16.89 -16.05
C ALA A 113 4.42 -17.55 -14.87
N ARG A 114 4.84 -18.76 -14.49
CA ARG A 114 4.32 -19.48 -13.32
C ARG A 114 4.58 -18.75 -12.02
N GLN A 115 5.76 -18.14 -11.86
CA GLN A 115 6.11 -17.36 -10.66
C GLN A 115 5.18 -16.15 -10.49
N VAL A 116 4.89 -15.43 -11.58
CA VAL A 116 3.95 -14.29 -11.59
C VAL A 116 2.53 -14.73 -11.21
N LEU A 117 2.06 -15.87 -11.74
CA LEU A 117 0.76 -16.42 -11.35
C LEU A 117 0.69 -16.80 -9.87
N MET A 118 1.76 -17.38 -9.32
CA MET A 118 1.84 -17.71 -7.90
C MET A 118 1.82 -16.46 -7.03
N ASP A 119 2.57 -15.42 -7.38
CA ASP A 119 2.60 -14.17 -6.60
C ASP A 119 1.26 -13.44 -6.67
N ARG A 120 0.58 -13.48 -7.82
CA ARG A 120 -0.82 -13.01 -7.94
C ARG A 120 -1.78 -13.82 -7.05
N ALA A 121 -1.66 -15.15 -7.04
CA ALA A 121 -2.51 -16.00 -6.19
C ALA A 121 -2.31 -15.71 -4.69
N LYS A 122 -1.06 -15.45 -4.27
CA LYS A 122 -0.74 -15.01 -2.90
C LYS A 122 -1.42 -13.69 -2.55
N LEU A 123 -1.29 -12.69 -3.43
CA LEU A 123 -1.93 -11.38 -3.25
C LEU A 123 -3.46 -11.47 -3.14
N MET A 124 -4.07 -12.40 -3.87
CA MET A 124 -5.52 -12.65 -3.81
C MET A 124 -5.95 -13.53 -2.62
N GLY A 125 -5.02 -13.96 -1.76
CA GLY A 125 -5.32 -14.86 -0.64
C GLY A 125 -5.69 -16.28 -1.07
N LEU A 126 -5.36 -16.66 -2.31
CA LEU A 126 -5.66 -17.97 -2.90
C LEU A 126 -4.55 -19.01 -2.61
N GLU A 127 -3.66 -18.75 -1.65
CA GLU A 127 -2.52 -19.62 -1.30
C GLU A 127 -2.90 -21.06 -0.93
N LYS A 128 -4.15 -21.28 -0.49
CA LYS A 128 -4.71 -22.60 -0.17
C LYS A 128 -5.50 -23.24 -1.31
N GLN A 129 -5.84 -22.50 -2.36
CA GLN A 129 -6.26 -23.13 -3.61
C GLN A 129 -4.99 -23.62 -4.27
N LYS A 130 -4.71 -24.92 -4.16
CA LYS A 130 -3.78 -25.61 -5.07
C LYS A 130 -4.03 -25.01 -6.45
N VAL A 131 -3.04 -24.33 -7.03
CA VAL A 131 -3.04 -24.13 -8.48
C VAL A 131 -2.81 -25.52 -9.03
N VAL A 132 -3.90 -26.27 -9.22
CA VAL A 132 -3.90 -27.62 -9.79
C VAL A 132 -3.62 -27.48 -11.27
N HIS A 133 -2.37 -27.15 -11.58
CA HIS A 133 -1.73 -27.50 -12.84
C HIS A 133 -0.38 -28.10 -12.48
N SER A 134 -0.44 -29.25 -11.83
CA SER A 134 0.58 -30.28 -11.94
C SER A 134 -0.14 -31.54 -12.41
N PHE A 135 0.28 -31.97 -13.59
CA PHE A 135 -0.13 -33.08 -14.43
C PHE A 135 0.09 -34.44 -13.73
N GLN A 136 -0.50 -34.62 -12.54
CA GLN A 136 -0.13 -35.68 -11.60
C GLN A 136 -1.21 -35.92 -10.53
N GLU A 137 -2.48 -35.82 -10.90
CA GLU A 137 -3.51 -36.63 -10.22
C GLU A 137 -3.87 -37.69 -11.26
N SER A 138 -3.27 -38.87 -11.11
CA SER A 138 -3.74 -40.06 -11.81
C SER A 138 -5.15 -40.32 -11.29
N ASP A 139 -6.15 -39.84 -12.02
CA ASP A 139 -7.53 -40.28 -11.82
C ASP A 139 -7.54 -41.79 -11.98
N ASP A 140 -7.67 -42.49 -10.85
CA ASP A 140 -7.79 -43.96 -10.82
C ASP A 140 -8.98 -44.43 -11.68
N GLU A 141 -9.92 -43.53 -12.00
CA GLU A 141 -11.06 -43.76 -12.91
C GLU A 141 -10.65 -44.00 -14.38
N PHE A 142 -9.47 -43.54 -14.81
CA PHE A 142 -9.01 -43.69 -16.20
C PHE A 142 -7.75 -44.55 -16.35
N SER A 143 -7.19 -45.03 -15.24
CA SER A 143 -5.97 -45.86 -15.21
C SER A 143 -6.05 -47.18 -16.01
N GLY A 144 -7.26 -47.60 -16.36
CA GLY A 144 -7.53 -48.81 -17.14
C GLY A 144 -8.10 -48.58 -18.55
N MET A 145 -8.30 -47.33 -18.98
CA MET A 145 -8.81 -47.04 -20.33
C MET A 145 -7.65 -46.97 -21.33
N SER A 146 -7.83 -47.58 -22.49
CA SER A 146 -6.91 -47.38 -23.61
C SER A 146 -6.99 -45.94 -24.13
N ASP A 147 -5.90 -45.42 -24.69
CA ASP A 147 -5.84 -44.05 -25.26
C ASP A 147 -7.00 -43.79 -26.24
N THR A 148 -7.43 -44.82 -26.97
CA THR A 148 -8.57 -44.75 -27.91
C THR A 148 -9.95 -44.63 -27.24
N GLU A 149 -10.12 -45.13 -26.02
CA GLU A 149 -11.35 -44.99 -25.24
C GLU A 149 -11.40 -43.63 -24.56
N LEU A 150 -10.24 -43.15 -24.09
CA LEU A 150 -10.09 -41.82 -23.52
C LEU A 150 -10.46 -40.71 -24.52
N ASP A 151 -9.97 -40.83 -25.76
CA ASP A 151 -10.28 -39.87 -26.83
C ASP A 151 -11.77 -39.85 -27.20
N ARG A 152 -12.49 -40.96 -27.03
CA ARG A 152 -13.94 -41.04 -27.30
C ARG A 152 -14.76 -40.37 -26.21
N GLU A 153 -14.37 -40.53 -24.96
CA GLU A 153 -15.07 -39.95 -23.81
C GLU A 153 -14.89 -38.43 -23.74
N LEU A 154 -13.72 -37.92 -24.15
CA LEU A 154 -13.40 -36.49 -24.15
C LEU A 154 -13.91 -35.73 -25.38
N SER A 155 -14.36 -36.42 -26.42
CA SER A 155 -14.89 -35.82 -27.66
C SER A 155 -16.42 -35.79 -27.76
N GLY A 156 -17.13 -36.32 -26.74
CA GLY A 156 -18.59 -36.16 -26.56
C GLY A 156 -18.95 -34.89 -25.79
#